data_AF-A0A3M1Q6X3-F1
#
_entry.id   AF-A0A3M1Q6X3-F1
#
_cell.length_a   1.000
_cell.length_b   1.000
_cell.length_c   1.000
_cell.angle_alpha   90.00
_cell.angle_beta   90.00
_cell.angle_gamma   90.00
#
_symmetry.space_group_name_H-M   'P 1'
#
loop_
_entity.id
_entity.type
_entity.pdbx_description
1 polymer ?
#
loop_
_entity_poly.entity_id
_entity_poly.type
_entity_poly.pdbx_seq_one_letter_code
_entity_poly.pdbx_strand_id
1 'polypeptide(L)'
;MTAPASRREELEELLAGILASGSFERPWPADRPLTDAGLDSVAVLELVATLEQRYDIRLEGEDLDARHFMTIAGLEELLARKAR
;
A
#
# COMPACT_ATOMS: atom_id res chain seq x y z
N MET A 1 1.01 5.66 24.26
CA MET A 1 1.05 6.89 23.43
C MET A 1 1.86 6.54 22.20
N THR A 2 1.23 5.98 21.17
CA THR A 2 1.91 5.76 19.89
C THR A 2 1.98 7.12 19.21
N ALA A 3 3.18 7.56 18.81
CA ALA A 3 3.34 8.72 17.93
C ALA A 3 2.44 8.53 16.69
N PRO A 4 1.99 9.60 16.00
CA PRO A 4 1.36 9.41 14.70
C PRO A 4 2.36 8.64 13.83
N ALA A 5 2.01 7.40 13.48
CA ALA A 5 2.82 6.59 12.59
C ALA A 5 3.03 7.39 11.31
N SER A 6 4.25 7.39 10.78
CA SER A 6 4.47 8.03 9.48
C SER A 6 3.61 7.31 8.43
N ARG A 7 3.08 8.01 7.42
CA ARG A 7 2.26 7.37 6.35
C ARG A 7 2.91 6.10 5.79
N ARG A 8 4.24 6.09 5.71
CA ARG A 8 5.05 4.93 5.37
C ARG A 8 4.85 3.75 6.32
N GLU A 9 4.98 3.98 7.63
CA GLU A 9 4.82 2.95 8.65
C GLU A 9 3.40 2.37 8.63
N GLU A 10 2.38 3.22 8.38
CA GLU A 10 1.01 2.75 8.20
C GLU A 10 0.87 1.85 6.97
N LEU A 11 1.41 2.27 5.82
CA LEU A 11 1.40 1.45 4.61
C LEU A 11 2.15 0.12 4.81
N GLU A 12 3.30 0.15 5.46
CA GLU A 12 4.06 -1.05 5.79
C GLU A 12 3.29 -1.98 6.74
N GLU A 13 2.53 -1.44 7.70
CA GLU A 13 1.67 -2.24 8.58
C GLU A 13 0.52 -2.90 7.81
N LEU A 14 -0.14 -2.17 6.92
CA LEU A 14 -1.19 -2.72 6.05
C LEU A 14 -0.64 -3.82 5.14
N LEU A 15 0.50 -3.58 4.51
CA LEU A 15 1.17 -4.54 3.64
C LEU A 15 1.61 -5.77 4.40
N ALA A 16 2.13 -5.63 5.62
CA ALA A 16 2.49 -6.77 6.46
C ALA A 16 1.27 -7.63 6.83
N GLY A 17 0.09 -7.01 7.00
CA GLY A 17 -1.16 -7.72 7.25
C GLY A 17 -1.67 -8.51 6.03
N ILE A 18 -1.60 -7.91 4.85
CA ILE A 18 -2.06 -8.50 3.59
C ILE A 18 -1.08 -9.58 3.10
N LEU A 19 0.22 -9.31 3.20
CA LEU A 19 1.31 -10.18 2.75
C LEU A 19 1.80 -11.11 3.86
N ALA A 20 0.97 -11.43 4.86
CA ALA A 20 1.38 -12.23 6.02
C ALA A 20 1.93 -13.63 5.66
N SER A 21 1.69 -14.11 4.43
CA SER A 21 2.23 -15.36 3.86
C SER A 21 3.53 -15.17 3.05
N GLY A 22 3.96 -13.93 2.79
CA GLY A 22 5.07 -13.55 1.93
C GLY A 22 6.35 -13.16 2.68
N SER A 23 7.36 -12.70 1.94
CA SER A 23 8.66 -12.27 2.47
C SER A 23 8.70 -10.77 2.83
N PHE A 24 7.56 -10.20 3.21
CA PHE A 24 7.48 -8.78 3.55
C PHE A 24 8.07 -8.52 4.94
N GLU A 25 9.26 -7.92 4.97
CA GLU A 25 9.95 -7.53 6.20
C GLU A 25 10.04 -6.01 6.30
N ARG A 26 9.75 -5.48 7.50
CA ARG A 26 9.82 -4.05 7.79
C ARG A 26 11.20 -3.69 8.35
N PRO A 27 11.83 -2.57 7.90
CA PRO A 27 11.33 -1.64 6.89
C PRO A 27 11.50 -2.16 5.45
N TRP A 28 10.53 -1.87 4.58
CA TRP A 28 10.57 -2.25 3.17
C TRP A 28 11.07 -1.07 2.32
N PRO A 29 12.05 -1.25 1.41
CA PRO A 29 12.54 -0.14 0.60
C PRO A 29 11.45 0.44 -0.31
N ALA A 30 11.35 1.77 -0.35
CA ALA A 30 10.24 2.47 -1.01
C ALA A 30 10.07 2.14 -2.49
N ASP A 31 11.19 1.98 -3.20
CA ASP A 31 11.25 1.71 -4.63
C ASP A 31 11.33 0.21 -4.96
N ARG A 32 11.37 -0.66 -3.93
CA ARG A 32 11.45 -2.10 -4.15
C ARG A 32 10.07 -2.65 -4.56
N PRO A 33 10.00 -3.46 -5.64
CA PRO A 33 8.76 -4.05 -6.09
C PRO A 33 8.07 -4.89 -5.00
N LEU A 34 6.80 -4.61 -4.71
CA LEU A 34 5.99 -5.38 -3.76
C LEU A 34 5.71 -6.80 -4.27
N THR A 35 5.86 -7.05 -5.57
CA THR A 35 5.83 -8.41 -6.14
C THR A 35 6.95 -9.29 -5.57
N ASP A 36 8.10 -8.73 -5.20
CA ASP A 36 9.17 -9.47 -4.53
C ASP A 36 8.76 -9.92 -3.11
N ALA A 37 7.80 -9.22 -2.51
CA ALA A 37 7.22 -9.57 -1.22
C ALA A 37 6.06 -10.57 -1.34
N GLY A 38 5.65 -10.91 -2.57
CA GLY A 38 4.51 -11.79 -2.84
C GLY A 38 3.19 -11.07 -3.11
N LEU A 39 3.20 -9.77 -3.38
CA LEU A 39 1.99 -9.05 -3.79
C LEU A 39 1.51 -9.59 -5.17
N ASP A 40 0.32 -10.16 -5.18
CA ASP A 40 -0.37 -10.65 -6.38
C ASP A 40 -1.68 -9.88 -6.64
N SER A 41 -2.39 -10.24 -7.72
CA SER A 41 -3.62 -9.56 -8.11
C SER A 41 -4.74 -9.61 -7.05
N VAL A 42 -4.79 -10.65 -6.21
CA VAL A 42 -5.79 -10.76 -5.14
C VAL A 42 -5.41 -9.85 -3.98
N ALA A 43 -4.14 -9.88 -3.59
CA ALA A 43 -3.60 -9.02 -2.56
C ALA A 43 -3.71 -7.52 -2.93
N VAL A 44 -3.60 -7.18 -4.23
CA VAL A 44 -3.86 -5.80 -4.71
C VAL A 44 -5.32 -5.39 -4.48
N LEU A 45 -6.29 -6.27 -4.74
CA LEU A 45 -7.71 -5.96 -4.50
C LEU A 45 -7.99 -5.75 -3.00
N GLU A 46 -7.40 -6.56 -2.13
CA GLU A 46 -7.49 -6.39 -0.68
C GLU A 46 -6.82 -5.10 -0.22
N LEU A 47 -5.67 -4.75 -0.81
CA LEU A 47 -4.96 -3.51 -0.55
C LEU A 47 -5.82 -2.31 -0.95
N VAL A 48 -6.40 -2.30 -2.14
CA VAL A 48 -7.32 -1.25 -2.61
C VAL A 48 -8.47 -1.07 -1.62
N ALA A 49 -9.20 -2.14 -1.30
CA ALA A 49 -10.33 -2.09 -0.38
C ALA A 49 -9.92 -1.57 1.02
N THR A 50 -8.75 -1.96 1.48
CA THR A 50 -8.19 -1.53 2.78
C THR A 50 -7.80 -0.06 2.75
N LEU A 51 -7.19 0.42 1.67
CA LEU A 51 -6.82 1.83 1.50
C LEU A 51 -8.06 2.74 1.43
N GLU A 52 -9.09 2.33 0.68
CA GLU A 52 -10.36 3.06 0.59
C GLU A 52 -11.00 3.21 1.97
N GLN A 53 -11.08 2.12 2.76
CA GLN A 53 -11.65 2.17 4.11
C GLN A 53 -10.78 2.96 5.10
N ARG A 54 -9.46 2.78 5.04
CA ARG A 54 -8.52 3.38 6.01
C ARG A 54 -8.38 4.88 5.84
N TYR A 55 -8.36 5.35 4.59
CA TYR A 55 -8.16 6.75 4.25
C TYR A 55 -9.45 7.48 3.86
N ASP A 56 -10.60 6.79 3.89
CA ASP A 56 -11.91 7.31 3.48
C ASP A 56 -11.87 7.89 2.04
N ILE A 57 -11.23 7.16 1.13
CA ILE A 57 -11.05 7.54 -0.28
C ILE A 57 -11.75 6.55 -1.21
N ARG A 58 -11.92 6.95 -2.47
CA ARG A 58 -12.40 6.10 -3.56
C ARG A 58 -11.35 6.02 -4.66
N LEU A 59 -10.94 4.82 -5.01
CA LEU A 59 -9.95 4.51 -6.05
C LEU A 59 -10.67 3.96 -7.27
N GLU A 60 -10.64 4.67 -8.39
CA GLU A 60 -11.36 4.28 -9.61
C GLU A 60 -10.61 4.68 -10.88
N GLY A 61 -10.89 3.98 -11.99
CA GLY A 61 -10.28 4.27 -13.29
C GLY A 61 -8.76 4.23 -13.25
N GLU A 62 -8.13 5.40 -13.43
CA GLU A 62 -6.68 5.56 -13.50
C GLU A 62 -5.97 5.26 -12.17
N ASP A 63 -6.68 5.38 -11.05
CA ASP A 63 -6.13 5.10 -9.72
C ASP A 63 -5.83 3.61 -9.51
N LEU A 64 -6.52 2.75 -10.25
CA LEU A 64 -6.39 1.29 -10.18
C LEU A 64 -5.31 0.77 -11.14
N ASP A 65 -4.53 1.66 -11.75
CA ASP A 65 -3.39 1.27 -12.58
C ASP A 65 -2.36 0.52 -11.71
N ALA A 66 -1.99 -0.67 -12.15
CA ALA A 66 -1.06 -1.55 -11.45
C ALA A 66 0.28 -0.87 -11.09
N ARG A 67 0.71 0.15 -11.85
CA ARG A 67 1.93 0.91 -11.59
C ARG A 67 1.92 1.60 -10.22
N HIS A 68 0.75 2.02 -9.73
CA HIS A 68 0.62 2.64 -8.41
C HIS A 68 0.84 1.64 -7.26
N PHE A 69 0.55 0.35 -7.50
CA PHE A 69 0.64 -0.72 -6.51
C PHE A 69 1.95 -1.52 -6.61
N MET A 70 2.87 -1.13 -7.49
CA MET A 70 4.14 -1.82 -7.64
C MET A 70 5.10 -1.57 -6.48
N THR A 71 5.05 -0.40 -5.84
CA THR A 71 6.02 0.01 -4.82
C THR A 71 5.34 0.83 -3.72
N ILE A 72 5.97 0.94 -2.54
CA ILE A 72 5.46 1.80 -1.46
C ILE A 72 5.45 3.27 -1.91
N ALA A 73 6.48 3.71 -2.65
CA ALA A 73 6.53 5.05 -3.20
C ALA A 73 5.32 5.35 -4.11
N GLY A 74 4.90 4.38 -4.94
CA GLY A 74 3.72 4.52 -5.79
C GLY A 74 2.42 4.66 -4.98
N LEU A 75 2.29 3.92 -3.88
CA LEU A 75 1.15 4.03 -2.96
C LEU A 75 1.14 5.37 -2.22
N GLU A 76 2.30 5.83 -1.75
CA GLU A 76 2.45 7.15 -1.13
C GLU A 76 2.03 8.27 -2.08
N GLU A 77 2.43 8.19 -3.35
CA GLU A 77 2.03 9.14 -4.40
C GLU A 77 0.53 9.08 -4.68
N LEU A 78 -0.05 7.88 -4.81
CA LEU A 78 -1.49 7.70 -5.03
C LEU A 78 -2.31 8.35 -3.90
N LEU A 79 -1.93 8.09 -2.64
CA LEU A 79 -2.60 8.69 -1.48
C LEU A 79 -2.40 10.21 -1.42
N ALA A 80 -1.22 10.72 -1.78
CA ALA A 80 -0.96 12.15 -1.83
C ALA A 80 -1.83 12.86 -2.90
N ARG A 81 -2.13 12.19 -4.02
CA ARG A 81 -3.04 12.71 -5.05
C ARG A 81 -4.50 12.76 -4.58
N LYS A 82 -4.93 11.76 -3.80
CA LYS A 82 -6.32 11.63 -3.31
C LYS A 82 -6.64 12.47 -2.08
N ALA A 83 -5.65 12.73 -1.22
CA ALA A 83 -5.84 13.53 -0.01
C ALA A 83 -5.93 15.06 -0.27
N ARG A 84 -6.32 15.48 -1.48
CA ARG A 84 -6.30 16.87 -1.94
C ARG A 84 -7.67 17.41 -2.27
#